data_AF-Q3UQ03-F1
#
_entry.id   AF-Q3UQ03-F1
#
_cell.length_a   1.000
_cell.length_b   1.000
_cell.length_c   1.000
_cell.angle_alpha   90.00
_cell.angle_beta   90.00
_cell.angle_gamma   90.00
#
_symmetry.space_group_name_H-M   'P 1'
#
loop_
_entity.id
_entity.type
_entity.pdbx_description
1 polymer ?
#
loop_
_entity_poly.entity_id
_entity_poly.type
_entity_poly.pdbx_seq_one_letter_code
_entity_poly.pdbx_strand_id
1 'polypeptide(L)'
;MIAEPARFYLFGLICLCSGSRLRQEDFPPRIVEHPSDLIVSKGEPATLNCKAEGRPTPTIEWYKGGERVETDKDDPRSHRMLLPSGSLFFLRIVHGRKSRPDEGVYICVARNYLGEAVSHNASLEVAILRDDFRQNPSDVMVAVGEPAVMECQPPRGHPEPTISWKKDGSPLD
;
A
#
# COMPACT_ATOMS: atom_id res chain seq x y z
N MET A 1 28.06 -39.45 13.70
CA MET A 1 27.19 -40.61 13.97
C MET A 1 26.26 -40.73 12.78
N ILE A 2 26.77 -41.19 11.64
CA ILE A 2 26.67 -42.57 11.14
C ILE A 2 25.21 -43.02 11.08
N ALA A 3 24.60 -42.84 9.91
CA ALA A 3 23.50 -43.68 9.45
C ALA A 3 23.92 -44.20 8.07
N GLU A 4 24.32 -45.47 8.02
CA GLU A 4 24.64 -46.17 6.77
C GLU A 4 23.36 -46.40 5.96
N PRO A 5 23.40 -46.28 4.61
CA PRO A 5 22.33 -46.80 3.79
C PRO A 5 22.53 -48.31 3.56
N ALA A 6 21.46 -49.08 3.76
CA ALA A 6 21.41 -50.50 3.49
C ALA A 6 21.76 -50.79 2.02
N ARG A 7 22.77 -51.63 1.79
CA ARG A 7 23.11 -52.17 0.46
C ARG A 7 22.32 -53.45 0.21
N PHE A 8 21.33 -53.39 -0.68
CA PHE A 8 20.76 -54.58 -1.30
C PHE A 8 21.41 -54.78 -2.67
N TYR A 9 22.16 -55.88 -2.83
CA TYR A 9 22.65 -56.35 -4.13
C TYR A 9 21.78 -57.51 -4.60
N LEU A 10 20.88 -57.26 -5.56
CA LEU A 10 20.36 -58.31 -6.42
C LEU A 10 20.21 -57.76 -7.85
N PHE A 11 20.89 -58.42 -8.78
CA PHE A 11 20.70 -58.44 -10.23
C PHE A 11 20.26 -57.15 -10.95
N GLY A 12 21.22 -56.55 -11.66
CA GLY A 12 21.00 -55.84 -12.92
C GLY A 12 20.33 -54.47 -12.83
N LEU A 13 21.06 -53.44 -13.28
CA LEU A 13 20.66 -52.03 -13.42
C LEU A 13 20.54 -51.26 -12.10
N ILE A 14 21.61 -50.55 -11.77
CA ILE A 14 21.56 -49.43 -10.83
C ILE A 14 20.68 -48.36 -11.50
N CYS A 15 19.44 -48.20 -11.04
CA CYS A 15 18.65 -47.03 -11.38
C CYS A 15 19.27 -45.85 -10.62
N LEU A 16 20.24 -45.19 -11.25
CA LEU A 16 20.71 -43.89 -10.81
C LEU A 16 19.54 -42.93 -11.07
N CYS A 17 18.75 -42.62 -10.04
CA CYS A 17 18.00 -41.38 -10.03
C CYS A 17 19.02 -40.24 -9.95
N SER A 18 19.61 -39.91 -11.10
CA SER A 18 20.22 -38.63 -11.35
C SER A 18 19.11 -37.63 -11.05
N GLY A 19 19.16 -37.01 -9.87
CA GLY A 19 18.29 -35.91 -9.52
C GLY A 19 18.61 -34.76 -10.48
N SER A 20 18.03 -34.82 -11.68
CA SER A 20 18.01 -33.68 -12.58
C SER A 20 17.29 -32.60 -11.81
N ARG A 21 18.04 -31.55 -11.43
CA ARG A 21 17.47 -30.30 -10.94
C ARG A 21 16.37 -29.95 -11.95
N LEU A 22 15.10 -30.05 -11.55
CA LEU A 22 13.99 -29.68 -12.43
C LEU A 22 14.30 -28.25 -12.89
N ARG A 23 14.58 -28.07 -14.18
CA ARG A 23 14.64 -26.72 -14.74
C ARG A 23 13.23 -26.19 -14.55
N GLN A 24 13.07 -25.31 -13.58
CA GLN A 24 11.82 -24.57 -13.47
C GLN A 24 11.70 -23.80 -14.78
N GLU A 25 10.63 -24.10 -15.51
CA GLU A 25 10.35 -23.47 -16.79
C GLU A 25 10.14 -21.98 -16.59
N ASP A 26 10.60 -21.19 -17.56
CA ASP A 26 10.38 -19.76 -17.57
C ASP A 26 8.90 -19.49 -17.87
N PHE A 27 8.32 -18.49 -17.21
CA PHE A 27 6.90 -18.13 -17.34
C PHE A 27 6.71 -16.61 -17.25
N PRO A 28 5.68 -16.06 -17.94
CA PRO A 28 5.45 -14.62 -17.98
C PRO A 28 5.09 -14.07 -16.60
N PRO A 29 5.21 -12.74 -16.40
CA PRO A 29 4.93 -12.13 -15.12
C PRO A 29 3.44 -12.28 -14.77
N ARG A 30 3.15 -12.42 -13.48
CA ARG A 30 1.80 -12.40 -12.91
C ARG A 30 1.84 -11.62 -11.61
N ILE A 31 0.97 -10.63 -11.48
CA ILE A 31 0.82 -9.89 -10.24
C ILE A 31 0.02 -10.75 -9.25
N VAL A 32 0.56 -10.92 -8.05
CA VAL A 32 -0.02 -11.74 -6.98
C VAL A 32 -0.48 -10.91 -5.79
N GLU A 33 0.06 -9.71 -5.63
CA GLU A 33 -0.42 -8.70 -4.70
C GLU A 33 -0.62 -7.40 -5.46
N HIS A 34 -1.87 -6.95 -5.53
CA HIS A 34 -2.26 -5.71 -6.18
C HIS A 34 -2.23 -4.57 -5.14
N PRO A 35 -1.89 -3.34 -5.56
CA PRO A 35 -2.02 -2.19 -4.67
C PRO A 35 -3.49 -1.94 -4.33
N SER A 36 -3.70 -1.31 -3.18
CA SER A 36 -5.03 -0.91 -2.70
C SER A 36 -5.04 0.60 -2.45
N ASP A 37 -6.23 1.19 -2.53
CA ASP A 37 -6.44 2.60 -2.25
C ASP A 37 -5.95 2.96 -0.84
N LEU A 38 -5.28 4.10 -0.72
CA LEU A 38 -4.64 4.56 0.51
C LEU A 38 -4.89 6.04 0.72
N ILE A 39 -5.40 6.38 1.92
CA ILE A 39 -5.50 7.76 2.40
C ILE A 39 -4.46 7.93 3.51
N VAL A 40 -3.58 8.92 3.37
CA VAL A 40 -2.44 9.11 4.28
C VAL A 40 -2.20 10.58 4.59
N SER A 41 -1.83 10.87 5.83
CA SER A 41 -1.53 12.24 6.26
C SER A 41 -0.32 12.82 5.53
N LYS A 42 -0.38 14.12 5.26
CA LYS A 42 0.76 14.86 4.70
C LYS A 42 2.00 14.68 5.59
N GLY A 43 3.15 14.39 4.98
CA GLY A 43 4.42 14.27 5.67
C GLY A 43 4.68 12.90 6.31
N GLU A 44 3.66 12.07 6.46
CA GLU A 44 3.80 10.70 6.95
C GLU A 44 4.33 9.77 5.84
N PRO A 45 5.01 8.67 6.21
CA PRO A 45 5.41 7.64 5.25
C PRO A 45 4.20 6.84 4.74
N ALA A 46 4.33 6.26 3.55
CA ALA A 46 3.30 5.44 2.93
C ALA A 46 3.89 4.32 2.07
N THR A 47 3.15 3.24 1.87
CA THR A 47 3.56 2.14 0.99
C THR A 47 2.40 1.73 0.10
N LEU A 48 2.62 1.72 -1.21
CA LEU A 48 1.75 1.02 -2.15
C LEU A 48 2.35 -0.36 -2.43
N ASN A 49 1.65 -1.41 -1.98
CA ASN A 49 2.12 -2.77 -2.14
C ASN A 49 1.95 -3.24 -3.58
N CYS A 50 2.95 -3.95 -4.08
CA CYS A 50 2.87 -4.68 -5.33
C CYS A 50 3.85 -5.83 -5.29
N LYS A 51 3.40 -7.03 -5.68
CA LYS A 51 4.23 -8.21 -5.78
C LYS A 51 3.88 -8.96 -7.07
N ALA A 52 4.91 -9.34 -7.81
CA ALA A 52 4.77 -10.14 -9.02
C ALA A 52 5.63 -11.39 -8.95
N GLU A 53 5.11 -12.47 -9.50
CA GLU A 53 5.81 -13.71 -9.78
C GLU A 53 6.13 -13.77 -11.27
N GLY A 54 7.22 -14.42 -11.63
CA GLY A 54 7.65 -14.57 -13.01
C GLY A 54 9.01 -15.23 -13.03
N ARG A 55 9.31 -15.95 -14.11
CA ARG A 55 10.63 -16.51 -14.30
C ARG A 55 11.10 -16.23 -15.72
N PRO A 56 12.22 -15.51 -15.93
CA PRO A 56 13.07 -14.85 -14.93
C PRO A 56 12.31 -13.82 -14.08
N THR A 57 12.83 -13.54 -12.90
CA THR A 57 12.22 -12.62 -11.93
C THR A 57 11.88 -11.30 -12.62
N PRO A 58 10.61 -10.86 -12.59
CA PRO A 58 10.20 -9.67 -13.32
C PRO A 58 10.70 -8.40 -12.64
N THR A 59 11.05 -7.40 -13.46
CA THR A 59 11.31 -6.04 -12.99
C THR A 59 9.99 -5.31 -12.82
N ILE A 60 9.81 -4.61 -11.70
CA ILE A 60 8.60 -3.83 -11.41
C ILE A 60 8.89 -2.35 -11.58
N GLU A 61 8.02 -1.65 -12.30
CA GLU A 61 8.03 -0.20 -12.46
C GLU A 61 6.66 0.36 -12.09
N TRP A 62 6.63 1.60 -11.60
CA TRP A 62 5.39 2.27 -11.20
C TRP A 62 5.04 3.38 -12.17
N TYR A 63 3.74 3.55 -12.41
CA TYR A 63 3.20 4.61 -13.23
C TYR A 63 2.10 5.34 -12.47
N LYS A 64 2.06 6.67 -12.63
CA LYS A 64 1.03 7.53 -12.07
C LYS A 64 0.40 8.35 -13.18
N GLY A 65 -0.90 8.16 -13.43
CA GLY A 65 -1.59 8.87 -14.51
C GLY A 65 -0.97 8.65 -15.91
N GLY A 66 -0.32 7.49 -16.12
CA GLY A 66 0.36 7.15 -17.38
C GLY A 66 1.84 7.55 -17.45
N GLU A 67 2.34 8.37 -16.52
CA GLU A 67 3.75 8.75 -16.46
C GLU A 67 4.55 7.81 -15.55
N ARG A 68 5.77 7.45 -15.96
CA ARG A 68 6.66 6.62 -15.14
C ARG A 68 7.07 7.39 -13.88
N VAL A 69 6.96 6.73 -12.72
CA VAL A 69 7.33 7.30 -11.43
C VAL A 69 8.83 7.15 -11.24
N GLU A 70 9.54 8.26 -11.08
CA GLU A 70 10.96 8.27 -10.70
C GLU A 70 11.15 7.86 -9.24
N THR A 71 12.09 6.94 -9.02
CA THR A 71 12.42 6.34 -7.72
C THR A 71 13.88 6.59 -7.35
N ASP A 72 14.28 6.12 -6.17
CA ASP A 72 15.67 6.10 -5.69
C ASP A 72 16.65 5.39 -6.64
N LYS A 73 16.14 4.49 -7.48
CA LYS A 73 16.94 3.83 -8.53
C LYS A 73 17.24 4.73 -9.73
N ASP A 74 16.45 5.78 -9.93
CA ASP A 74 16.60 6.73 -11.03
C ASP A 74 17.31 8.02 -10.56
N ASP A 75 16.92 8.57 -9.40
CA ASP A 75 17.60 9.68 -8.71
C ASP A 75 17.77 9.34 -7.21
N PRO A 76 19.01 9.23 -6.69
CA PRO A 76 19.27 8.99 -5.27
C PRO A 76 18.68 10.03 -4.31
N ARG A 77 18.25 11.19 -4.79
CA ARG A 77 17.58 12.24 -4.00
C ARG A 77 16.06 12.11 -3.97
N SER A 78 15.48 11.16 -4.73
CA SER A 78 14.04 10.91 -4.72
C SER A 78 13.57 10.51 -3.31
N HIS A 79 12.43 11.02 -2.88
CA HIS A 79 11.78 10.59 -1.63
C HIS A 79 10.95 9.32 -1.80
N ARG A 80 10.93 8.75 -3.01
CA ARG A 80 10.20 7.53 -3.37
C ARG A 80 11.21 6.41 -3.59
N MET A 81 11.00 5.28 -2.93
CA MET A 81 11.90 4.14 -2.95
C MET A 81 11.20 2.92 -3.55
N LEU A 82 11.86 2.25 -4.49
CA LEU A 82 11.38 0.97 -5.02
C LEU A 82 11.96 -0.17 -4.19
N LEU A 83 11.12 -0.78 -3.35
CA LEU A 83 11.53 -1.87 -2.47
C LEU A 83 11.84 -3.15 -3.26
N PRO A 84 12.70 -4.06 -2.73
CA PRO A 84 12.96 -5.36 -3.35
C PRO A 84 11.72 -6.23 -3.56
N SER A 85 10.66 -6.00 -2.77
CA SER A 85 9.36 -6.67 -2.94
C SER A 85 8.61 -6.25 -4.21
N GLY A 86 8.97 -5.10 -4.80
CA GLY A 86 8.21 -4.44 -5.87
C GLY A 86 7.33 -3.28 -5.39
N SER A 87 7.19 -3.13 -4.06
CA SER A 87 6.34 -2.09 -3.47
C SER A 87 6.97 -0.70 -3.59
N LEU A 88 6.14 0.32 -3.78
CA LEU A 88 6.56 1.72 -3.82
C LEU A 88 6.42 2.33 -2.43
N PHE A 89 7.55 2.66 -1.82
CA PHE A 89 7.61 3.29 -0.51
C PHE A 89 7.85 4.79 -0.64
N PHE A 90 7.06 5.59 0.06
CA PHE A 90 7.23 7.04 0.17
C PHE A 90 7.80 7.34 1.54
N LEU A 91 8.98 7.97 1.61
CA LEU A 91 9.58 8.38 2.88
C LEU A 91 8.71 9.41 3.61
N ARG A 92 8.07 10.29 2.84
CA ARG A 92 7.10 11.28 3.29
C ARG A 92 6.17 11.65 2.15
N ILE A 93 4.89 11.85 2.44
CA ILE A 93 3.93 12.32 1.43
C ILE A 93 4.04 13.83 1.23
N VAL A 94 4.36 14.23 0.00
CA VAL A 94 4.52 15.63 -0.40
C VAL A 94 3.19 16.18 -0.91
N HIS A 95 2.60 17.10 -0.14
CA HIS A 95 1.37 17.82 -0.49
C HIS A 95 1.51 19.32 -0.21
N GLY A 96 1.58 20.12 -1.28
CA GLY A 96 1.69 21.57 -1.24
C GLY A 96 0.53 22.27 -1.94
N ARG A 97 0.40 23.59 -1.72
CA ARG A 97 -0.63 24.41 -2.39
C ARG A 97 -0.40 24.50 -3.91
N LYS A 98 0.87 24.53 -4.35
CA LYS A 98 1.25 24.68 -5.76
C LYS A 98 1.57 23.36 -6.45
N SER A 99 1.92 22.31 -5.70
CA SER A 99 2.33 21.02 -6.25
C SER A 99 1.93 19.90 -5.30
N ARG A 100 1.35 18.84 -5.88
CA ARG A 100 0.93 17.61 -5.20
C ARG A 100 1.50 16.41 -5.95
N PRO A 101 2.83 16.24 -5.93
CA PRO A 101 3.50 15.30 -6.82
C PRO A 101 3.24 13.84 -6.46
N ASP A 102 2.72 13.55 -5.26
CA ASP A 102 2.45 12.18 -4.82
C ASP A 102 0.97 11.78 -4.94
N GLU A 103 0.03 12.73 -4.90
CA GLU A 103 -1.40 12.46 -5.03
C GLU A 103 -1.71 11.97 -6.47
N GLY A 104 -2.53 10.93 -6.58
CA GLY A 104 -2.95 10.39 -7.89
C GLY A 104 -3.24 8.89 -7.89
N VAL A 105 -3.54 8.38 -9.08
CA VAL A 105 -3.82 6.95 -9.31
C VAL A 105 -2.57 6.26 -9.83
N TYR A 106 -2.18 5.19 -9.16
CA TYR A 106 -0.98 4.42 -9.42
C TYR A 106 -1.31 3.02 -9.96
N ILE A 107 -0.41 2.53 -10.81
CA ILE A 107 -0.33 1.12 -11.22
C ILE A 107 1.11 0.66 -11.13
N CYS A 108 1.32 -0.62 -10.82
CA CYS A 108 2.61 -1.28 -11.01
C CYS A 108 2.56 -2.15 -12.25
N VAL A 109 3.69 -2.19 -12.96
CA VAL A 109 3.87 -2.96 -14.18
C VAL A 109 5.07 -3.87 -14.02
N ALA A 110 4.85 -5.18 -14.13
CA ALA A 110 5.86 -6.21 -13.98
C ALA A 110 6.25 -6.77 -15.36
N ARG A 111 7.55 -6.77 -15.69
CA ARG A 111 8.07 -7.16 -17.01
C ARG A 111 9.16 -8.21 -16.91
N ASN A 112 9.11 -9.19 -17.80
CA ASN A 112 10.26 -10.05 -18.14
C ASN A 112 10.27 -10.31 -19.66
N TYR A 113 11.19 -11.14 -20.16
CA TYR A 113 11.32 -11.35 -21.61
C TYR A 113 10.12 -12.09 -22.24
N LEU A 114 9.26 -12.72 -21.43
CA LEU A 114 8.07 -13.45 -21.88
C LEU A 114 6.82 -12.59 -21.91
N GLY A 115 6.83 -11.41 -21.28
CA GLY A 115 5.68 -10.50 -21.33
C GLY A 115 5.62 -9.48 -20.21
N GLU A 116 4.43 -8.92 -20.05
CA GLU A 116 4.11 -7.84 -19.13
C GLU A 116 2.81 -8.15 -18.38
N ALA A 117 2.74 -7.80 -17.10
CA ALA A 117 1.53 -7.80 -16.29
C ALA A 117 1.31 -6.42 -15.66
N VAL A 118 0.07 -5.94 -15.70
CA VAL A 118 -0.35 -4.63 -15.17
C VAL A 118 -1.29 -4.82 -13.99
N SER A 119 -1.09 -4.04 -12.92
CA SER A 119 -1.90 -4.16 -11.71
C SER A 119 -3.28 -3.54 -11.86
N HIS A 120 -4.09 -3.69 -10.81
CA HIS A 120 -5.24 -2.82 -10.62
C HIS A 120 -4.77 -1.42 -10.25
N ASN A 121 -5.67 -0.45 -10.45
CA ASN A 121 -5.47 0.92 -10.00
C ASN A 121 -5.53 0.99 -8.48
N ALA A 122 -4.71 1.87 -7.91
CA ALA A 122 -4.82 2.30 -6.52
C ALA A 122 -4.71 3.82 -6.43
N SER A 123 -5.66 4.46 -5.75
CA SER A 123 -5.60 5.90 -5.44
C SER A 123 -4.75 6.15 -4.20
N LEU A 124 -3.80 7.07 -4.31
CA LEU A 124 -3.11 7.65 -3.17
C LEU A 124 -3.66 9.06 -2.94
N GLU A 125 -4.42 9.20 -1.86
CA GLU A 125 -5.05 10.45 -1.46
C GLU A 125 -4.45 10.97 -0.14
N VAL A 126 -4.43 12.29 0.02
CA VAL A 126 -3.87 12.91 1.22
C VAL A 126 -4.98 13.24 2.20
N ALA A 127 -4.85 12.77 3.44
CA ALA A 127 -5.81 13.08 4.49
C ALA A 127 -5.84 14.59 4.77
N ILE A 128 -7.05 15.14 4.87
CA ILE A 128 -7.28 16.57 5.09
C ILE A 128 -8.30 16.74 6.20
N LEU A 129 -8.04 17.66 7.13
CA LEU A 129 -9.01 18.13 8.11
C LEU A 129 -8.90 19.66 8.16
N ARG A 130 -10.02 20.36 7.99
CA ARG A 130 -10.10 21.81 8.15
C ARG A 130 -10.18 22.18 9.63
N ASP A 131 -9.80 23.41 9.93
CA ASP A 131 -9.88 23.93 11.30
C ASP A 131 -11.30 24.39 11.65
N ASP A 132 -11.99 25.03 10.69
CA ASP A 132 -13.31 25.61 10.93
C ASP A 132 -14.42 24.55 10.94
N PHE A 133 -15.13 24.47 12.06
CA PHE A 133 -16.35 23.67 12.18
C PHE A 133 -17.42 24.22 11.24
N ARG A 134 -18.19 23.29 10.63
CA ARG A 134 -19.34 23.66 9.79
C ARG A 134 -20.46 24.27 10.63
N GLN A 135 -20.66 23.75 11.85
CA GLN A 135 -21.59 24.26 12.84
C GLN A 135 -21.00 24.02 14.23
N ASN A 136 -20.75 25.09 14.98
CA ASN A 136 -20.33 25.00 16.38
C ASN A 136 -21.55 24.78 17.29
N PRO A 137 -21.40 24.04 18.40
CA PRO A 137 -22.42 24.00 19.44
C PRO A 137 -22.65 25.41 20.01
N SER A 138 -23.91 25.72 20.28
CA SER A 138 -24.32 27.00 20.87
C SER A 138 -24.83 26.80 22.28
N ASP A 139 -24.73 27.84 23.11
CA ASP A 139 -25.26 27.80 24.47
C ASP A 139 -26.78 27.60 24.48
N VAL A 140 -27.26 26.68 25.30
CA VAL A 140 -28.68 26.35 25.44
C VAL A 140 -29.14 26.63 26.87
N MET A 141 -30.23 27.40 27.02
CA MET A 141 -30.89 27.64 28.31
C MET A 141 -32.27 26.99 28.31
N VAL A 142 -32.51 26.05 29.23
CA VAL A 142 -33.80 25.37 29.40
C VAL A 142 -34.24 25.37 30.86
N ALA A 143 -35.54 25.24 31.09
CA ALA A 143 -36.08 25.05 32.44
C ALA A 143 -35.75 23.65 32.98
N VAL A 144 -35.79 23.49 34.30
CA VAL A 144 -35.53 22.20 34.94
C VAL A 144 -36.59 21.18 34.50
N GLY A 145 -36.12 20.03 34.00
CA GLY A 145 -36.98 18.96 33.50
C GLY A 145 -37.30 19.03 32.01
N GLU A 146 -36.97 20.13 31.33
CA GLU A 146 -37.12 20.26 29.88
C GLU A 146 -35.91 19.67 29.14
N PRO A 147 -36.10 19.08 27.95
CA PRO A 147 -35.00 18.54 27.15
C PRO A 147 -34.13 19.65 26.55
N ALA A 148 -32.81 19.43 26.52
CA ALA A 148 -31.84 20.27 25.82
C ALA A 148 -31.24 19.52 24.63
N VAL A 149 -31.11 20.20 23.48
CA VAL A 149 -30.51 19.64 22.27
C VAL A 149 -29.36 20.56 21.83
N MET A 150 -28.18 19.98 21.63
CA MET A 150 -27.02 20.68 21.07
C MET A 150 -26.68 20.08 19.71
N GLU A 151 -26.61 20.93 18.69
CA GLU A 151 -26.22 20.55 17.35
C GLU A 151 -24.75 20.86 17.09
N CYS A 152 -24.08 20.02 16.30
CA CYS A 152 -22.70 20.21 15.89
C CYS A 152 -22.49 19.56 14.52
N GLN A 153 -21.72 20.21 13.66
CA GLN A 153 -21.24 19.63 12.41
C GLN A 153 -19.72 19.78 12.35
N PRO A 154 -18.98 18.69 12.13
CA PRO A 154 -17.53 18.69 12.21
C PRO A 154 -16.95 19.51 11.06
N PRO A 155 -15.66 19.88 11.11
CA PRO A 155 -14.99 20.48 9.97
C PRO A 155 -15.11 19.60 8.72
N ARG A 156 -14.86 20.20 7.54
CA ARG A 156 -14.72 19.37 6.33
C ARG A 156 -13.43 18.56 6.45
N GLY A 157 -13.52 17.27 6.17
CA GLY A 157 -12.36 16.39 6.18
C GLY A 157 -12.50 15.27 5.17
N HIS A 158 -11.37 14.73 4.77
CA HIS A 158 -11.29 13.50 4.00
C HIS A 158 -10.24 12.59 4.68
N PRO A 159 -10.62 11.40 5.20
CA PRO A 159 -11.98 10.86 5.24
C PRO A 159 -12.95 11.72 6.08
N GLU A 160 -14.27 11.50 5.94
CA GLU A 160 -15.25 12.27 6.70
C GLU A 160 -15.03 12.11 8.21
N PRO A 161 -14.93 13.22 8.97
CA PRO A 161 -14.64 13.18 10.39
C PRO A 161 -15.85 12.74 11.22
N THR A 162 -15.57 12.02 12.30
CA THR A 162 -16.57 11.58 13.29
C THR A 162 -16.70 12.56 14.45
N ILE A 163 -17.90 12.75 14.98
CA ILE A 163 -18.19 13.65 16.11
C ILE A 163 -18.21 12.84 17.41
N SER A 164 -17.67 13.42 18.48
CA SER A 164 -17.85 12.95 19.87
C SER A 164 -18.01 14.17 20.78
N TRP A 165 -18.72 14.00 21.90
CA TRP A 165 -19.01 15.08 22.84
C TRP A 165 -18.19 14.96 24.12
N LYS A 166 -17.89 16.11 24.73
CA LYS A 166 -17.27 16.18 26.06
C LYS A 166 -18.02 17.18 26.92
N LYS A 167 -18.21 16.84 28.19
CA LYS A 167 -18.73 17.74 29.23
C LYS A 167 -17.67 17.94 30.30
N ASP A 168 -17.32 19.19 30.57
CA ASP A 168 -16.32 19.56 31.57
C ASP A 168 -14.97 18.83 31.37
N GLY A 169 -14.58 18.64 30.11
CA GLY A 169 -13.35 17.92 29.71
C GLY A 169 -13.47 16.40 29.64
N SER A 170 -14.53 15.80 30.18
CA SER A 170 -14.74 14.34 30.19
C SER A 170 -15.57 13.89 28.99
N PRO A 171 -15.24 12.77 28.32
CA PRO A 171 -16.07 12.17 27.28
C PRO A 171 -17.49 11.94 27.78
N LEU A 172 -18.47 12.32 26.96
CA LEU A 172 -19.85 11.92 27.13
C LEU A 172 -20.02 10.62 26.32
N ASP A 173 -20.23 9.51 27.01
CA ASP A 173 -20.59 8.22 26.40
C ASP A 173 -22.03 8.25 25.87
#